data_AF-A0A2N3T2X7-F1
#
_entry.id   AF-A0A2N3T2X7-F1
#
_cell.length_a   1.000
_cell.length_b   1.000
_cell.length_c   1.000
_cell.angle_alpha   90.00
_cell.angle_beta   90.00
_cell.angle_gamma   90.00
#
_symmetry.space_group_name_H-M   'P 1'
#
loop_
_entity.id
_entity.type
_entity.pdbx_description
1 polymer ?
#
loop_
_entity_poly.entity_id
_entity_poly.type
_entity_poly.pdbx_seq_one_letter_code
_entity_poly.pdbx_strand_id
1 'polypeptide(L)'
;MKIDNETLPKCKLEKKKFSWGEPYLDVTPIFDMLISQDLADLEFCIEIFIKNNFKNQLLEFYNVLTNYEENDRIEDFEGDLSEQFRKKMLIKIKTELDSEKKLTPWEKHKQYGEELDFLYIFEEEFKRKILFIKPK
;
A
#
# COMPACT_ATOMS: atom_id res chain seq x y z
N MET A 1 -7.77 -24.60 0.45
CA MET A 1 -7.06 -23.33 0.27
C MET A 1 -6.84 -23.11 -1.22
N LYS A 2 -7.17 -21.92 -1.74
CA LYS A 2 -6.91 -21.53 -3.14
C LYS A 2 -6.14 -20.20 -3.14
N ILE A 3 -5.23 -20.01 -4.08
CA ILE A 3 -4.60 -18.71 -4.30
C ILE A 3 -5.32 -17.99 -5.43
N ASP A 4 -5.76 -16.77 -5.17
CA ASP A 4 -6.25 -15.83 -6.16
C ASP A 4 -5.06 -15.08 -6.75
N ASN A 5 -4.80 -15.31 -8.04
CA ASN A 5 -3.71 -14.67 -8.79
C ASN A 5 -4.19 -13.52 -9.67
N GLU A 6 -5.50 -13.23 -9.67
CA GLU A 6 -6.09 -12.15 -10.44
C GLU A 6 -5.96 -10.79 -9.75
N THR A 7 -5.61 -10.79 -8.45
CA THR A 7 -5.33 -9.56 -7.69
C THR A 7 -3.84 -9.32 -7.47
N LEU A 8 -3.49 -8.06 -7.21
CA LEU A 8 -2.21 -7.65 -6.65
C LEU A 8 -2.46 -6.79 -5.39
N PRO A 9 -1.95 -7.18 -4.21
CA PRO A 9 -1.27 -8.45 -3.92
C PRO A 9 -2.16 -9.67 -4.19
N LYS A 10 -1.53 -10.84 -4.33
CA LYS A 10 -2.26 -12.11 -4.45
C LYS A 10 -3.01 -12.39 -3.16
N CYS A 11 -4.12 -13.12 -3.21
CA CYS A 11 -4.86 -13.48 -2.00
C CYS A 11 -4.86 -14.99 -1.74
N LYS A 12 -4.72 -15.35 -0.46
CA LYS A 12 -5.07 -16.67 0.04
C LYS A 12 -6.56 -16.72 0.33
N LEU A 13 -7.27 -17.67 -0.28
CA LEU A 13 -8.71 -17.88 -0.11
C LEU A 13 -8.97 -19.15 0.72
N GLU A 14 -9.63 -18.99 1.86
CA GLU A 14 -9.97 -20.08 2.78
C GLU A 14 -11.45 -20.07 3.14
N LYS A 15 -12.15 -21.16 2.84
CA LYS A 15 -13.53 -21.35 3.29
C LYS A 15 -13.51 -21.77 4.76
N LYS A 16 -14.06 -20.93 5.62
CA LYS A 16 -14.21 -21.17 7.06
C LYS A 16 -15.69 -21.22 7.42
N LYS A 17 -15.98 -21.54 8.68
CA LYS A 17 -17.33 -21.51 9.25
C LYS A 17 -17.29 -20.78 10.58
N PHE A 18 -18.29 -19.96 10.84
CA PHE A 18 -18.51 -19.41 12.17
C PHE A 18 -18.88 -20.52 13.16
N SER A 19 -18.81 -20.24 14.45
CA SER A 19 -19.16 -21.19 15.51
C SER A 19 -20.62 -21.67 15.41
N TRP A 20 -21.52 -20.85 14.85
CA TRP A 20 -22.91 -21.20 14.57
C TRP A 20 -23.13 -21.92 13.21
N GLY A 21 -22.05 -22.26 12.50
CA GLY A 21 -22.07 -23.13 11.31
C GLY A 21 -22.18 -22.43 9.96
N GLU A 22 -22.44 -21.13 9.93
CA GLU A 22 -22.51 -20.34 8.69
C GLU A 22 -21.12 -20.27 7.99
N PRO A 23 -21.03 -20.61 6.70
CA PRO A 23 -19.77 -20.55 5.97
C PRO A 23 -19.41 -19.12 5.57
N TYR A 24 -18.12 -18.79 5.62
CA TYR A 24 -17.58 -17.53 5.11
C TYR A 24 -16.27 -17.77 4.35
N LEU A 25 -15.89 -16.81 3.50
CA LEU A 25 -14.62 -16.83 2.78
C LEU A 25 -13.66 -15.85 3.44
N ASP A 26 -12.55 -16.37 3.94
CA ASP A 26 -11.43 -15.60 4.47
C ASP A 26 -10.44 -15.34 3.32
N VAL A 27 -9.98 -14.09 3.15
CA VAL A 27 -9.25 -13.58 1.97
C VAL A 27 -7.97 -12.88 2.39
N THR A 28 -6.94 -13.59 2.82
CA THR A 28 -5.71 -12.94 3.31
C THR A 28 -4.83 -12.44 2.16
N PRO A 29 -4.53 -11.13 2.03
CA PRO A 29 -3.55 -10.64 1.08
C PRO A 29 -2.14 -11.19 1.39
N ILE A 30 -1.38 -11.50 0.35
CA ILE A 30 0.01 -11.96 0.44
C ILE A 30 0.88 -10.85 -0.12
N PHE A 31 1.33 -9.96 0.76
CA PHE A 31 2.14 -8.81 0.39
C PHE A 31 3.55 -9.21 -0.05
N ASP A 32 4.09 -8.48 -1.03
CA ASP A 32 5.51 -8.52 -1.37
C ASP A 32 6.29 -7.67 -0.36
N MET A 33 7.03 -8.37 0.49
CA MET A 33 7.86 -7.78 1.55
C MET A 33 9.34 -7.66 1.15
N LEU A 34 9.72 -7.97 -0.09
CA LEU A 34 11.10 -7.89 -0.54
C LEU A 34 11.46 -6.45 -0.88
N ILE A 35 11.79 -5.66 0.15
CA ILE A 35 12.04 -4.22 0.05
C ILE A 35 13.34 -3.88 0.77
N SER A 36 14.19 -3.09 0.10
CA SER A 36 15.48 -2.68 0.64
C SER A 36 15.29 -1.78 1.87
N GLN A 37 15.89 -2.17 2.99
CA GLN A 37 15.84 -1.41 4.25
C GLN A 37 16.72 -0.15 4.20
N ASP A 38 17.67 -0.08 3.27
CA ASP A 38 18.60 1.06 3.12
C ASP A 38 17.95 2.28 2.44
N LEU A 39 16.71 2.16 1.98
CA LEU A 39 15.96 3.26 1.37
C LEU A 39 15.59 4.31 2.43
N ALA A 40 15.55 5.58 2.04
CA ALA A 40 14.97 6.66 2.84
C ALA A 40 13.48 6.39 3.14
N ASP A 41 12.93 6.89 4.26
CA ASP A 41 11.59 6.54 4.75
C ASP A 41 10.49 6.72 3.69
N LEU A 42 10.50 7.86 3.00
CA LEU A 42 9.54 8.13 1.93
C LEU A 42 9.71 7.18 0.74
N GLU A 43 10.94 6.93 0.30
CA GLU A 43 11.18 6.01 -0.82
C GLU A 43 10.82 4.56 -0.47
N PHE A 44 11.06 4.18 0.79
CA PHE A 44 10.70 2.88 1.33
C PHE A 44 9.18 2.66 1.31
N CYS A 45 8.41 3.62 1.83
CA CYS A 45 6.95 3.53 1.87
C CYS A 45 6.35 3.54 0.45
N ILE A 46 6.86 4.39 -0.44
CA ILE A 46 6.45 4.39 -1.85
C ILE A 46 6.73 3.02 -2.49
N GLU A 47 7.87 2.38 -2.21
CA GLU A 47 8.18 1.05 -2.74
C GLU A 47 7.22 -0.03 -2.21
N ILE A 48 6.83 0.02 -0.94
CA ILE A 48 5.77 -0.85 -0.37
C ILE A 48 4.49 -0.68 -1.18
N PHE A 49 4.05 0.57 -1.37
CA PHE A 49 2.78 0.86 -2.02
C PHE A 49 2.77 0.48 -3.51
N ILE A 50 3.89 0.65 -4.20
CA ILE A 50 4.07 0.19 -5.59
C ILE A 50 3.93 -1.32 -5.66
N LYS A 51 4.76 -2.06 -4.92
CA LYS A 51 4.80 -3.53 -4.96
C LYS A 51 3.49 -4.19 -4.59
N ASN A 52 2.73 -3.54 -3.71
CA ASN A 52 1.48 -4.06 -3.18
C ASN A 52 0.23 -3.36 -3.72
N ASN A 53 0.38 -2.53 -4.77
CA ASN A 53 -0.73 -1.88 -5.47
C ASN A 53 -1.65 -1.02 -4.56
N PHE A 54 -1.08 -0.28 -3.62
CA PHE A 54 -1.79 0.69 -2.77
C PHE A 54 -2.02 1.97 -3.58
N LYS A 55 -2.91 1.88 -4.56
CA LYS A 55 -3.08 2.90 -5.60
C LYS A 55 -3.63 4.21 -5.03
N ASN A 56 -4.54 4.13 -4.06
CA ASN A 56 -5.10 5.35 -3.46
C ASN A 56 -4.01 6.09 -2.69
N GLN A 57 -3.18 5.38 -1.91
CA GLN A 57 -2.01 5.98 -1.28
C GLN A 57 -1.06 6.58 -2.31
N LEU A 58 -0.69 5.85 -3.38
CA LEU A 58 0.20 6.38 -4.42
C LEU A 58 -0.34 7.66 -5.06
N LEU A 59 -1.65 7.74 -5.32
CA LEU A 59 -2.28 8.94 -5.86
C LEU A 59 -2.19 10.11 -4.88
N GLU A 60 -2.48 9.87 -3.60
CA GLU A 60 -2.34 10.90 -2.57
C GLU A 60 -0.89 11.38 -2.42
N PHE A 61 0.08 10.46 -2.39
CA PHE A 61 1.50 10.81 -2.36
C PHE A 61 1.90 11.65 -3.57
N TYR A 62 1.43 11.29 -4.77
CA TYR A 62 1.70 12.07 -5.98
C TYR A 62 1.18 13.50 -5.85
N ASN A 63 -0.05 13.68 -5.36
CA ASN A 63 -0.67 14.98 -5.18
C ASN A 63 0.08 15.81 -4.12
N VAL A 64 0.37 15.22 -2.97
CA VAL A 64 1.11 15.87 -1.89
C VAL A 64 2.49 16.32 -2.35
N LEU A 65 3.24 15.43 -3.00
CA LEU A 65 4.59 15.72 -3.51
C LEU A 65 4.60 16.77 -4.62
N THR A 66 3.52 16.87 -5.39
CA THR A 66 3.36 17.90 -6.43
C THR A 66 3.07 19.27 -5.81
N ASN A 67 2.32 19.29 -4.71
CA ASN A 67 1.86 20.52 -4.04
C ASN A 67 2.77 20.98 -2.90
N TYR A 68 3.84 20.25 -2.58
CA TYR A 68 4.76 20.54 -1.47
C TYR A 68 4.06 20.51 -0.10
N GLU A 69 3.12 19.58 0.08
CA GLU A 69 2.27 19.46 1.28
C GLU A 69 2.76 18.35 2.23
N GLU A 70 4.03 17.90 2.12
CA GLU A 70 4.51 16.69 2.80
C GLU A 70 4.36 16.77 4.32
N ASN A 71 4.87 17.86 4.90
CA ASN A 71 4.83 18.09 6.36
C ASN A 71 3.41 18.30 6.88
N ASP A 72 2.46 18.66 6.01
CA ASP A 72 1.07 18.93 6.41
C ASP A 72 0.18 17.69 6.29
N ARG A 73 0.52 16.75 5.40
CA ARG A 73 -0.40 15.69 4.97
C ARG A 73 0.14 14.27 5.07
N ILE A 74 1.47 14.09 5.11
CA ILE A 74 2.08 12.77 5.29
C ILE A 74 2.27 12.56 6.78
N GLU A 75 1.57 11.58 7.33
CA GLU A 75 1.71 11.19 8.73
C GLU A 75 3.13 10.67 8.99
N ASP A 76 3.68 11.05 10.14
CA ASP A 76 5.04 10.73 10.59
C ASP A 76 6.18 11.26 9.68
N PHE A 77 5.90 12.17 8.76
CA PHE A 77 6.92 12.85 7.97
C PHE A 77 7.40 14.13 8.65
N GLU A 78 8.71 14.23 8.87
CA GLU A 78 9.36 15.44 9.35
C GLU A 78 10.58 15.78 8.47
N GLY A 79 10.59 16.97 7.88
CA GLY A 79 11.79 17.55 7.30
C GLY A 79 11.62 18.04 5.85
N ASP A 80 12.77 18.13 5.16
CA ASP A 80 12.86 18.70 3.82
C ASP A 80 13.24 17.65 2.79
N LEU A 81 12.57 17.68 1.64
CA LEU A 81 12.95 16.89 0.47
C LEU A 81 13.74 17.75 -0.50
N SER A 82 14.89 17.23 -0.96
CA SER A 82 15.57 17.84 -2.09
C SER A 82 14.70 17.76 -3.35
N GLU A 83 14.77 18.79 -4.19
CA GLU A 83 14.06 18.83 -5.48
C GLU A 83 14.38 17.64 -6.39
N GLN A 84 15.60 17.13 -6.35
CA GLN A 84 16.00 15.96 -7.14
C GLN A 84 15.32 14.70 -6.63
N PHE A 85 15.26 14.50 -5.31
CA PHE A 85 14.59 13.36 -4.70
C PHE A 85 13.09 13.40 -4.94
N ARG A 86 12.46 14.57 -4.78
CA ARG A 86 11.03 14.80 -5.09
C ARG A 86 10.71 14.40 -6.53
N LYS A 87 11.47 14.90 -7.51
CA LYS A 87 11.28 14.55 -8.92
C LYS A 87 11.45 13.05 -9.17
N LYS A 88 12.44 12.42 -8.54
CA LYS A 88 12.64 10.96 -8.62
C LYS A 88 11.40 10.20 -8.11
N MET A 89 10.86 10.60 -6.96
CA MET A 89 9.66 9.96 -6.38
C MET A 89 8.42 10.18 -7.23
N LEU A 90 8.19 11.40 -7.72
CA LEU A 90 7.07 11.73 -8.60
C LEU A 90 7.09 10.90 -9.89
N ILE A 91 8.26 10.76 -10.53
CA ILE A 91 8.40 9.92 -11.73
C ILE A 91 8.07 8.48 -11.40
N LYS A 92 8.63 7.95 -10.31
CA LYS A 92 8.43 6.57 -9.87
C LYS A 92 6.94 6.26 -9.63
N ILE A 93 6.26 7.13 -8.90
CA ILE A 93 4.82 7.00 -8.63
C ILE A 93 4.02 7.12 -9.93
N LYS A 94 4.32 8.10 -10.77
CA LYS A 94 3.59 8.34 -12.02
C LYS A 94 3.70 7.17 -12.99
N THR A 95 4.90 6.62 -13.16
CA THR A 95 5.13 5.41 -13.96
C THR A 95 4.27 4.26 -13.48
N GLU A 96 4.17 4.07 -12.17
CA GLU A 96 3.33 3.01 -11.61
C GLU A 96 1.83 3.30 -11.82
N LEU A 97 1.37 4.54 -11.59
CA LEU A 97 -0.04 4.92 -11.80
C LEU A 97 -0.50 4.80 -13.26
N ASP A 98 0.41 4.99 -14.22
CA ASP A 98 0.14 4.89 -15.67
C ASP A 98 0.22 3.46 -16.21
N SER A 99 0.70 2.50 -15.42
CA SER A 99 0.80 1.09 -15.83
C SER A 99 -0.58 0.40 -15.90
N GLU A 100 -0.69 -0.62 -16.75
CA GLU A 100 -1.90 -1.44 -16.84
C GLU A 100 -1.97 -2.39 -15.63
N LYS A 101 -2.97 -2.21 -14.77
CA LYS A 101 -2.96 -2.80 -13.43
C LYS A 101 -4.01 -3.89 -13.20
N LYS A 102 -3.62 -4.83 -12.34
CA LYS A 102 -4.49 -5.85 -11.74
C LYS A 102 -5.41 -5.22 -10.70
N LEU A 103 -6.56 -5.86 -10.49
CA LEU A 103 -7.48 -5.52 -9.40
C LEU A 103 -6.77 -5.66 -8.05
N THR A 104 -7.11 -4.83 -7.09
CA THR A 104 -6.67 -5.03 -5.71
C THR A 104 -7.60 -6.00 -4.97
N PRO A 105 -7.14 -6.60 -3.87
CA PRO A 105 -8.01 -7.39 -2.99
C PRO A 105 -9.25 -6.63 -2.54
N TRP A 106 -9.11 -5.36 -2.17
CA TRP A 106 -10.20 -4.50 -1.68
C TRP A 106 -11.17 -4.05 -2.79
N GLU A 107 -10.73 -4.01 -4.06
CA GLU A 107 -11.63 -3.80 -5.20
C GLU A 107 -12.46 -5.05 -5.52
N LYS A 108 -11.83 -6.23 -5.50
CA LYS A 108 -12.45 -7.50 -5.89
C LYS A 108 -13.32 -8.09 -4.78
N HIS A 109 -12.83 -8.05 -3.55
CA HIS A 109 -13.44 -8.66 -2.38
C HIS A 109 -13.94 -7.53 -1.45
N LYS A 110 -14.99 -6.81 -1.88
CA LYS A 110 -15.53 -5.57 -1.24
C LYS A 110 -15.82 -5.60 0.27
N GLN A 111 -15.71 -6.75 0.93
CA GLN A 111 -15.91 -6.92 2.37
C GLN A 111 -14.61 -6.93 3.18
N TYR A 112 -13.46 -6.59 2.57
CA TYR A 112 -12.14 -6.91 3.11
C TYR A 112 -11.28 -5.71 3.56
N GLY A 113 -11.91 -4.55 3.81
CA GLY A 113 -11.22 -3.35 4.31
C GLY A 113 -10.65 -2.45 3.21
N GLU A 114 -9.98 -1.38 3.62
CA GLU A 114 -9.32 -0.39 2.78
C GLU A 114 -7.79 -0.53 2.86
N GLU A 115 -7.05 0.16 1.99
CA GLU A 115 -5.57 0.12 1.96
C GLU A 115 -4.94 0.36 3.33
N LEU A 116 -5.46 1.36 4.06
CA LEU A 116 -4.90 1.77 5.34
C LEU A 116 -5.07 0.72 6.45
N ASP A 117 -6.04 -0.18 6.33
CA ASP A 117 -6.26 -1.24 7.31
C ASP A 117 -5.09 -2.22 7.39
N PHE A 118 -4.20 -2.24 6.38
CA PHE A 118 -3.08 -3.17 6.30
C PHE A 118 -1.74 -2.57 6.72
N LEU A 119 -1.68 -1.28 7.06
CA LEU A 119 -0.40 -0.63 7.38
C LEU A 119 0.32 -1.26 8.57
N TYR A 120 -0.44 -1.67 9.60
CA TYR A 120 0.14 -2.29 10.81
C TYR A 120 0.95 -3.55 10.48
N ILE A 121 0.57 -4.30 9.45
CA ILE A 121 1.27 -5.51 9.02
C ILE A 121 2.69 -5.15 8.58
N PHE A 122 2.85 -4.05 7.82
CA PHE A 122 4.17 -3.60 7.39
C PHE A 122 4.99 -3.05 8.56
N GLU A 123 4.36 -2.31 9.47
CA GLU A 123 5.06 -1.80 10.66
C GLU A 123 5.60 -2.94 11.54
N GLU A 124 4.80 -3.99 11.75
CA GLU A 124 5.20 -5.17 12.53
C GLU A 124 6.32 -5.96 11.84
N GLU A 125 6.19 -6.22 10.54
CA GLU A 125 7.15 -7.02 9.77
C GLU A 125 8.49 -6.31 9.57
N PHE A 126 8.47 -5.01 9.23
CA PHE A 126 9.68 -4.24 8.97
C PHE A 126 10.26 -3.57 10.22
N LYS A 127 9.50 -3.51 11.33
CA LYS A 127 9.86 -2.75 12.55
C LYS A 127 10.20 -1.29 12.24
N ARG A 128 9.48 -0.71 11.29
CA ARG A 128 9.69 0.63 10.75
C ARG A 128 8.34 1.32 10.62
N LYS A 129 8.31 2.62 10.93
CA LYS A 129 7.11 3.43 10.73
C LYS A 129 6.80 3.59 9.26
N ILE A 130 5.53 3.43 8.91
CA ILE A 130 5.06 3.63 7.54
C ILE A 130 4.51 5.04 7.42
N LEU A 131 5.05 5.80 6.48
CA LEU A 131 4.51 7.09 6.08
C LEU A 131 3.26 6.86 5.23
N PHE A 132 2.16 7.52 5.57
CA PHE A 132 0.89 7.37 4.87
C PHE A 132 0.09 8.68 4.88
N ILE A 133 -0.96 8.74 4.05
CA ILE A 133 -1.84 9.89 3.96
C ILE A 133 -3.27 9.41 4.27
N LYS A 134 -3.90 10.03 5.26
CA LYS A 134 -5.32 9.77 5.57
C LYS A 134 -6.19 10.38 4.46
N PRO A 135 -7.16 9.63 3.90
CA PRO A 135 -8.14 10.21 2.98
C PRO A 135 -8.93 11.31 3.70
N LYS A 136 -9.21 12.40 2.97
CA LYS A 136 -10.05 13.51 3.45
C LYS A 136 -11.54 13.19 3.35
#